data_AF-A0A2R6FGI6-F1
#
_entry.id   AF-A0A2R6FGI6-F1
#
_cell.length_a   1.000
_cell.length_b   1.000
_cell.length_c   1.000
_cell.angle_alpha   90.00
_cell.angle_beta   90.00
_cell.angle_gamma   90.00
#
_symmetry.space_group_name_H-M   'P 1'
#
loop_
_entity.id
_entity.type
_entity.pdbx_description
1 polymer ?
#
loop_
_entity_poly.entity_id
_entity_poly.type
_entity_poly.pdbx_seq_one_letter_code
_entity_poly.pdbx_strand_id
1 'polypeptide(L)'
;MTPAEQAPDNLSVARTAIADDEETTDALLRAADSAHVDIDDVDFPLYDQIDTSALDTLTAHHRSRDLDSDFIVVAEPWERTFVVTLHAVEVY
;
A
#
# COMPACT_ATOMS: atom_id res chain seq x y z
N MET A 1 -23.30 15.18 -6.43
CA MET A 1 -21.89 15.55 -6.23
C MET A 1 -21.43 14.77 -5.00
N THR A 2 -20.82 13.62 -5.22
CA THR A 2 -20.13 12.85 -4.17
C THR A 2 -18.91 13.66 -3.71
N PRO A 3 -18.60 13.71 -2.41
CA PRO A 3 -17.38 14.34 -1.96
C PRO A 3 -16.22 13.54 -2.53
N ALA A 4 -15.32 14.22 -3.23
CA ALA A 4 -14.01 13.66 -3.50
C ALA A 4 -13.40 13.33 -2.14
N GLU A 5 -13.21 12.06 -1.88
CA GLU A 5 -12.41 11.58 -0.77
C GLU A 5 -11.07 12.32 -0.88
N GLN A 6 -10.81 13.20 0.08
CA GLN A 6 -9.65 14.06 0.06
C GLN A 6 -8.43 13.16 0.24
N ALA A 7 -7.82 12.75 -0.87
CA ALA A 7 -6.43 12.37 -0.90
C ALA A 7 -5.68 13.45 -0.09
N PRO A 8 -4.90 13.08 0.92
CA PRO A 8 -4.22 14.06 1.75
C PRO A 8 -3.49 15.05 0.84
N ASP A 9 -3.66 16.35 1.04
CA ASP A 9 -2.88 17.43 0.40
C ASP A 9 -1.36 17.37 0.76
N ASN A 10 -0.89 16.21 1.26
CA ASN A 10 0.51 15.87 1.41
C ASN A 10 0.98 15.29 0.08
N LEU A 11 1.96 15.92 -0.56
CA LEU A 11 2.57 15.36 -1.75
C LEU A 11 3.10 13.96 -1.40
N SER A 12 2.47 12.90 -1.91
CA SER A 12 2.93 11.52 -1.68
C SER A 12 4.42 11.45 -2.01
N VAL A 13 5.24 11.06 -1.04
CA VAL A 13 6.70 10.92 -1.16
C VAL A 13 7.04 10.00 -2.32
N ALA A 14 6.27 8.91 -2.47
CA ALA A 14 6.34 8.02 -3.60
C ALA A 14 4.95 7.46 -3.93
N ARG A 15 4.72 7.21 -5.22
CA ARG A 15 3.55 6.47 -5.72
C ARG A 15 4.04 5.34 -6.61
N THR A 16 3.71 4.11 -6.23
CA THR A 16 4.08 2.89 -6.94
C THR A 16 2.83 2.21 -7.47
N ALA A 17 2.75 1.99 -8.78
CA ALA A 17 1.65 1.23 -9.36
C ALA A 17 1.79 -0.27 -9.00
N ILE A 18 0.67 -0.90 -8.63
CA ILE A 18 0.59 -2.35 -8.42
C ILE A 18 0.29 -2.98 -9.77
N ALA A 19 1.12 -3.92 -10.22
CA ALA A 19 0.83 -4.64 -11.46
C ALA A 19 -0.32 -5.65 -11.27
N ASP A 20 -1.04 -5.96 -12.36
CA ASP A 20 -2.16 -6.88 -12.27
C ASP A 20 -1.75 -8.29 -11.76
N ASP A 21 -0.56 -8.78 -12.09
CA ASP A 21 -0.08 -10.09 -11.64
C ASP A 21 0.87 -10.02 -10.43
N GLU A 22 0.93 -8.88 -9.74
CA GLU A 22 1.83 -8.65 -8.61
C GLU A 22 1.11 -8.75 -7.27
N GLU A 23 1.80 -9.35 -6.29
CA GLU A 23 1.34 -9.39 -4.89
C GLU A 23 1.37 -7.99 -4.29
N THR A 24 0.38 -7.69 -3.46
CA THR A 24 0.25 -6.34 -2.87
C THR A 24 1.43 -6.00 -1.95
N THR A 25 1.97 -7.04 -1.31
CA THR A 25 3.15 -6.95 -0.45
C THR A 25 4.41 -6.56 -1.24
N ASP A 26 4.61 -7.10 -2.45
CA ASP A 26 5.75 -6.75 -3.31
C ASP A 26 5.66 -5.29 -3.77
N ALA A 27 4.47 -4.84 -4.14
CA ALA A 27 4.25 -3.45 -4.51
C ALA A 27 4.50 -2.50 -3.33
N LEU A 28 4.14 -2.91 -2.10
CA LEU A 28 4.43 -2.16 -0.88
C LEU A 28 5.94 -2.09 -0.61
N LEU A 29 6.68 -3.18 -0.75
CA LEU A 29 8.14 -3.19 -0.62
C LEU A 29 8.81 -2.29 -1.67
N ARG A 30 8.33 -2.31 -2.92
CA ARG A 30 8.82 -1.41 -3.97
C ARG A 30 8.47 0.05 -3.68
N ALA A 31 7.31 0.33 -3.09
CA ALA A 31 6.96 1.67 -2.64
C ALA A 31 7.87 2.15 -1.50
N ALA A 32 8.23 1.26 -0.58
CA ALA A 32 9.19 1.55 0.49
C ALA A 32 10.58 1.88 -0.09
N ASP A 33 11.08 1.08 -1.02
CA ASP A 33 12.34 1.33 -1.73
C ASP A 33 12.31 2.66 -2.51
N SER A 34 11.20 2.92 -3.22
CA SER A 34 11.00 4.20 -3.95
C SER A 34 10.91 5.41 -3.03
N ALA A 35 10.40 5.23 -1.81
CA ALA A 35 10.35 6.24 -0.77
C ALA A 35 11.67 6.36 0.02
N HIS A 36 12.70 5.62 -0.36
CA HIS A 36 14.00 5.56 0.32
C HIS A 36 13.85 5.17 1.81
N VAL A 37 12.94 4.23 2.08
CA VAL A 37 12.86 3.55 3.37
C VAL A 37 13.89 2.42 3.33
N ASP A 38 14.90 2.48 4.20
CA ASP A 38 15.91 1.44 4.32
C ASP A 38 15.32 0.17 4.95
N ILE A 39 14.69 -0.65 4.11
CA ILE A 39 14.06 -1.91 4.52
C ILE A 39 15.07 -2.96 5.01
N ASP A 40 16.36 -2.78 4.69
CA ASP A 40 17.47 -3.60 5.18
C ASP A 40 18.03 -3.12 6.53
N ASP A 41 17.78 -1.87 6.93
CA ASP A 41 18.31 -1.27 8.18
C ASP A 41 17.26 -1.17 9.30
N VAL A 42 16.00 -1.49 9.00
CA VAL A 42 14.89 -1.47 9.96
C VAL A 42 14.94 -2.64 10.95
N ASP A 43 14.78 -2.33 12.24
CA ASP A 43 14.76 -3.32 13.33
C ASP A 43 13.69 -4.40 13.16
N PHE A 44 12.60 -4.11 12.43
CA PHE A 44 11.47 -5.01 12.25
C PHE A 44 11.13 -5.18 10.76
N PRO A 45 11.18 -6.40 10.23
CA PRO A 45 10.78 -6.66 8.86
C PRO A 45 9.26 -6.52 8.69
N LEU A 46 8.80 -6.31 7.46
CA LEU A 46 7.39 -6.01 7.14
C LEU A 46 6.42 -7.05 7.72
N TYR A 47 6.74 -8.33 7.60
CA TYR A 47 5.94 -9.47 8.08
C TYR A 47 5.80 -9.55 9.61
N ASP A 48 6.64 -8.82 10.36
CA ASP A 48 6.52 -8.70 11.82
C ASP A 48 5.58 -7.55 12.23
N GLN A 49 5.46 -6.53 11.36
CA GLN A 49 4.62 -5.35 11.60
C GLN A 49 3.22 -5.47 11.02
N ILE A 50 3.08 -6.11 9.86
CA ILE A 50 1.80 -6.32 9.19
C ILE A 50 1.64 -7.77 8.77
N ASP A 51 0.39 -8.25 8.80
CA ASP A 51 0.05 -9.56 8.25
C ASP A 51 -0.02 -9.46 6.72
N THR A 52 1.11 -9.77 6.06
CA THR A 52 1.26 -9.72 4.60
C THR A 52 0.33 -10.70 3.89
N SER A 53 0.03 -11.84 4.51
CA SER A 53 -0.89 -12.83 3.97
C SER A 53 -2.33 -12.34 4.00
N ALA A 54 -2.72 -11.65 5.08
CA ALA A 54 -4.02 -11.01 5.17
C ALA A 54 -4.16 -9.86 4.17
N LEU A 55 -3.12 -9.03 3.99
CA LEU A 55 -3.11 -7.94 3.03
C LEU A 55 -3.31 -8.45 1.60
N ASP A 56 -2.55 -9.47 1.20
CA ASP A 56 -2.66 -10.04 -0.13
C ASP A 56 -4.02 -10.70 -0.35
N THR A 57 -4.50 -11.48 0.63
CA THR A 57 -5.82 -12.12 0.58
C THR A 57 -6.96 -11.09 0.47
N LEU A 58 -6.90 -10.00 1.22
CA LEU A 58 -7.91 -8.93 1.17
C LEU A 58 -7.93 -8.26 -0.20
N THR A 59 -6.75 -7.96 -0.74
CA THR A 59 -6.61 -7.28 -2.03
C THR A 59 -7.06 -8.19 -3.17
N ALA A 60 -6.65 -9.46 -3.17
CA ALA A 60 -7.09 -10.47 -4.12
C ALA A 60 -8.60 -10.69 -4.06
N HIS A 61 -9.19 -10.73 -2.85
CA HIS A 61 -10.63 -10.87 -2.67
C HIS A 61 -11.41 -9.66 -3.22
N HIS A 62 -10.91 -8.43 -3.01
CA HIS A 62 -11.56 -7.24 -3.57
C HIS A 62 -11.45 -7.18 -5.09
N ARG A 63 -10.26 -7.50 -5.63
CA ARG A 63 -9.99 -7.49 -7.05
C ARG A 63 -10.80 -8.52 -7.82
N SER A 64 -10.95 -9.73 -7.27
CA SER A 64 -11.78 -10.77 -7.87
C SER A 64 -13.25 -10.39 -7.98
N ARG A 65 -13.73 -9.44 -7.16
CA ARG A 65 -15.13 -9.03 -7.14
C ARG A 65 -15.44 -7.85 -8.04
N ASP A 66 -14.44 -7.32 -8.76
CA ASP A 66 -14.54 -6.12 -9.62
C ASP A 66 -15.28 -4.99 -8.89
N LEU A 67 -15.10 -4.94 -7.56
CA LEU A 67 -15.65 -3.89 -6.75
C LEU A 67 -14.72 -2.70 -6.97
N ASP A 68 -15.09 -1.83 -7.90
CA ASP A 68 -14.59 -0.44 -8.03
C ASP A 68 -14.94 0.40 -6.77
N SER A 69 -15.18 -0.26 -5.64
CA SER A 69 -15.38 0.34 -4.34
C SER A 69 -14.03 0.80 -3.82
N ASP A 70 -14.00 1.96 -3.17
CA ASP A 70 -12.88 2.52 -2.39
C ASP A 70 -12.27 1.47 -1.44
N PHE A 71 -11.34 0.67 -1.98
CA PHE A 71 -10.50 -0.21 -1.20
C PHE A 71 -9.23 0.56 -0.90
N ILE A 72 -9.15 0.99 0.35
CA ILE A 72 -8.02 1.72 0.89
C ILE A 72 -7.58 0.99 2.14
N VAL A 73 -6.33 0.53 2.14
CA VAL A 73 -5.68 -0.02 3.32
C VAL A 73 -4.58 0.96 3.71
N VAL A 74 -4.70 1.52 4.91
CA VAL A 74 -3.66 2.37 5.50
C VAL A 74 -2.85 1.51 6.45
N ALA A 75 -1.56 1.38 6.17
CA ALA A 75 -0.59 0.70 7.01
C ALA A 75 0.48 1.70 7.42
N GLU A 76 0.96 1.62 8.65
CA GLU A 76 2.02 2.53 9.15
C GLU A 76 3.31 1.78 9.51
N PRO A 77 3.89 0.95 8.62
CA PRO A 77 5.17 0.32 8.89
C PRO A 77 6.30 1.36 8.85
N TRP A 78 7.33 1.15 9.68
CA TRP A 78 8.56 1.96 9.68
C TRP A 78 8.35 3.46 9.88
N GLU A 79 7.39 3.83 10.75
CA GLU A 79 7.06 5.23 11.06
C GLU A 79 6.64 6.07 9.84
N ARG A 80 6.24 5.42 8.74
CA ARG A 80 5.70 6.07 7.54
C ARG A 80 4.32 5.57 7.22
N THR A 81 3.52 6.42 6.59
CA THR A 81 2.15 6.06 6.22
C THR A 81 2.12 5.54 4.79
N PHE A 82 1.74 4.27 4.65
CA PHE A 82 1.53 3.59 3.37
C PHE A 82 0.03 3.46 3.12
N VAL A 83 -0.44 4.03 2.03
CA VAL A 83 -1.82 3.94 1.57
C VAL A 83 -1.85 3.01 0.37
N VAL A 84 -2.39 1.82 0.57
CA VAL A 84 -2.53 0.77 -0.45
C VAL A 84 -3.94 0.84 -1.03
N THR A 85 -4.00 0.99 -2.34
CA THR A 85 -5.22 0.90 -3.15
C THR A 85 -5.14 -0.30 -4.10
N LEU A 86 -6.21 -0.63 -4.81
CA LEU A 86 -6.19 -1.73 -5.80
C LEU A 86 -5.20 -1.52 -6.95
N HIS A 87 -4.79 -0.29 -7.20
CA HIS A 87 -3.98 0.06 -8.38
C HIS A 87 -2.62 0.68 -8.02
N ALA A 88 -2.46 1.17 -6.80
CA ALA A 88 -1.24 1.86 -6.40
C ALA A 88 -1.03 1.79 -4.88
N VAL A 89 0.24 1.83 -4.49
CA VAL A 89 0.68 2.12 -3.13
C VAL A 89 1.25 3.54 -3.11
N GLU A 90 0.77 4.37 -2.20
CA GLU A 90 1.25 5.72 -1.95
C GLU A 90 1.93 5.77 -0.58
N VAL A 91 3.03 6.51 -0.48
CA VAL A 91 3.78 6.70 0.78
C VAL A 91 3.74 8.18 1.14
N TYR A 92 3.45 8.48 2.40
CA TYR A 92 3.37 9.84 2.95
C TYR A 92 4.37 10.03 4.10
#